data_AF-A0A1B9LDY2-F1
#
_entry.id   AF-A0A1B9LDY2-F1
#
_cell.length_a   1.000
_cell.length_b   1.000
_cell.length_c   1.000
_cell.angle_alpha   90.00
_cell.angle_beta   90.00
_cell.angle_gamma   90.00
#
_symmetry.space_group_name_H-M   'P 1'
#
loop_
_entity.id
_entity.type
_entity.pdbx_description
1 polymer ?
#
loop_
_entity_poly.entity_id
_entity_poly.type
_entity_poly.pdbx_seq_one_letter_code
_entity_poly.pdbx_strand_id
1 'polypeptide(L)'
;MNKRVIISVFALFTVLVQAKEVEWALDVNDLGQQMVTLKINNENVDFKLDTGSTTALSLPLNVLNKFEDKVEKKDKLKFTDGLGNVRYTKQFILHNLTINNLFYEQLVVDEYQPWGFVLDIESGNKIANQQKEMNEKQIPVAGLGLLIDKMVTRNHKLTISDDFTIQLASVWLEVPFSTSPKGHFLLSVTDNEKITH
;
A
#
# COMPACT_ATOMS: atom_id res chain seq x y z
N MET A 1 5.94 -45.98 49.66
CA MET A 1 5.73 -44.55 49.33
C MET A 1 5.80 -44.42 47.81
N ASN A 2 4.66 -44.53 47.11
CA ASN A 2 4.64 -44.57 45.64
C ASN A 2 4.52 -43.14 45.10
N LYS A 3 5.61 -42.63 44.51
CA LYS A 3 5.61 -41.35 43.80
C LYS A 3 4.91 -41.55 42.45
N ARG A 4 3.69 -41.02 42.32
CA ARG A 4 3.01 -40.90 41.02
C ARG A 4 3.69 -39.77 40.24
N VAL A 5 4.36 -40.13 39.16
CA VAL A 5 4.86 -39.16 38.17
C VAL A 5 3.66 -38.70 37.35
N ILE A 6 3.28 -37.44 37.49
CA ILE A 6 2.29 -36.79 36.61
C ILE A 6 3.07 -36.24 35.43
N ILE A 7 2.88 -36.84 34.25
CA ILE A 7 3.41 -36.33 32.99
C ILE A 7 2.35 -35.39 32.41
N SER A 8 2.58 -34.09 32.50
CA SER A 8 1.77 -33.07 31.83
C SER A 8 2.22 -32.98 30.37
N VAL A 9 1.38 -33.46 29.45
CA VAL A 9 1.60 -33.28 28.01
C VAL A 9 1.14 -31.87 27.63
N PHE A 10 2.09 -30.96 27.44
CA PHE A 10 1.82 -29.68 26.79
C PHE A 10 1.66 -29.94 25.28
N ALA A 11 0.41 -29.94 24.81
CA ALA A 11 0.14 -29.92 23.38
C ALA A 11 0.44 -28.51 22.84
N LEU A 12 1.60 -28.35 22.22
CA LEU A 12 1.91 -27.16 21.42
C LEU A 12 1.10 -27.26 20.12
N PHE A 13 -0.03 -26.58 20.05
CA PHE A 13 -0.73 -26.38 18.78
C PHE A 13 0.03 -25.33 17.98
N THR A 14 0.98 -25.75 17.15
CA THR A 14 1.55 -24.88 16.12
C THR A 14 0.47 -24.69 15.04
N VAL A 15 -0.18 -23.52 15.03
CA VAL A 15 -0.98 -23.13 13.87
C VAL A 15 -0.01 -22.93 12.73
N LEU A 16 -0.01 -23.85 11.76
CA LEU A 16 0.69 -23.62 10.50
C LEU A 16 -0.02 -22.47 9.81
N VAL A 17 0.51 -21.26 9.96
CA VAL A 17 0.10 -20.11 9.15
C VAL A 17 0.59 -20.40 7.74
N GLN A 18 -0.31 -20.90 6.89
CA GLN A 18 -0.02 -21.04 5.48
C GLN A 18 0.21 -19.65 4.91
N ALA A 19 1.37 -19.42 4.32
CA ALA A 19 1.68 -18.17 3.68
C ALA A 19 0.66 -17.89 2.58
N LYS A 20 0.22 -16.64 2.49
CA LYS A 20 -0.86 -16.23 1.59
C LYS A 20 -0.28 -15.46 0.41
N GLU A 21 -0.79 -15.80 -0.77
CA GLU A 21 -0.48 -15.14 -2.02
C GLU A 21 -1.77 -14.57 -2.63
N VAL A 22 -1.69 -13.35 -3.15
CA VAL A 22 -2.82 -12.67 -3.78
C VAL A 22 -2.38 -12.03 -5.07
N GLU A 23 -3.25 -12.10 -6.08
CA GLU A 23 -3.07 -11.37 -7.33
C GLU A 23 -3.88 -10.07 -7.28
N TRP A 24 -3.22 -8.96 -7.61
CA TRP A 24 -3.88 -7.68 -7.85
C TRP A 24 -4.15 -7.54 -9.35
N ALA A 25 -5.42 -7.43 -9.69
CA ALA A 25 -5.85 -7.03 -11.02
C ALA A 25 -5.59 -5.53 -11.19
N LEU A 26 -4.81 -5.19 -12.21
CA LEU A 26 -4.51 -3.82 -12.58
C LEU A 26 -5.39 -3.43 -13.76
N ASP A 27 -6.11 -2.32 -13.62
CA ASP A 27 -6.97 -1.76 -14.67
C ASP A 27 -6.63 -0.28 -14.89
N VAL A 28 -7.13 0.34 -15.96
CA VAL A 28 -6.90 1.74 -16.27
C VAL A 28 -8.25 2.42 -16.45
N ASN A 29 -8.49 3.52 -15.73
CA ASN A 29 -9.72 4.29 -15.90
C ASN A 29 -9.67 5.19 -17.16
N ASP A 30 -10.78 5.84 -17.47
CA ASP A 30 -10.90 6.73 -18.65
C ASP A 30 -9.92 7.92 -18.63
N LEU A 31 -9.34 8.24 -17.47
CA LEU A 31 -8.33 9.29 -17.29
C LEU A 31 -6.90 8.75 -17.40
N GLY A 32 -6.70 7.49 -17.78
CA GLY A 32 -5.39 6.86 -17.88
C GLY A 32 -4.75 6.53 -16.53
N GLN A 33 -5.50 6.60 -15.43
CA GLN A 33 -4.99 6.30 -14.09
C GLN A 33 -5.02 4.81 -13.83
N GLN A 34 -3.92 4.27 -13.31
CA GLN A 34 -3.85 2.88 -12.90
C GLN A 34 -4.75 2.66 -11.67
N MET A 35 -5.61 1.66 -11.77
CA MET A 35 -6.58 1.25 -10.76
C MET A 35 -6.25 -0.14 -10.23
N VAL A 36 -6.58 -0.39 -8.97
CA VAL A 36 -6.56 -1.72 -8.35
C VAL A 36 -7.81 -1.92 -7.51
N THR A 37 -8.45 -3.08 -7.62
CA THR A 37 -9.57 -3.46 -6.75
C THR A 37 -9.06 -4.23 -5.54
N LEU A 38 -9.33 -3.71 -4.35
CA LEU A 38 -8.95 -4.33 -3.08
C LEU A 38 -10.19 -4.75 -2.29
N LYS A 39 -10.17 -5.97 -1.76
CA LYS A 39 -11.20 -6.47 -0.84
C LYS A 39 -10.83 -6.10 0.59
N ILE A 40 -11.58 -5.19 1.18
CA ILE A 40 -11.40 -4.69 2.55
C ILE A 40 -12.73 -4.87 3.30
N ASN A 41 -12.73 -5.46 4.50
CA ASN A 41 -13.95 -5.75 5.27
C ASN A 41 -15.04 -6.45 4.45
N ASN A 42 -14.64 -7.40 3.60
CA ASN A 42 -15.50 -8.13 2.65
C ASN A 42 -16.13 -7.29 1.52
N GLU A 43 -15.81 -6.01 1.40
CA GLU A 43 -16.24 -5.15 0.30
C GLU A 43 -15.10 -4.98 -0.72
N ASN A 44 -15.42 -5.10 -2.01
CA ASN A 44 -14.48 -4.75 -3.08
C ASN A 44 -14.54 -3.24 -3.31
N VAL A 45 -13.39 -2.59 -3.23
CA VAL A 45 -13.25 -1.14 -3.39
C VAL A 45 -12.15 -0.86 -4.41
N ASP A 46 -12.43 0.02 -5.36
CA ASP A 46 -11.45 0.44 -6.36
C ASP A 46 -10.59 1.57 -5.81
N PHE A 47 -9.29 1.44 -5.99
CA PHE A 47 -8.27 2.38 -5.57
C PHE A 47 -7.49 2.88 -6.78
N LYS A 48 -7.13 4.16 -6.76
CA LYS A 48 -6.05 4.66 -7.62
C LYS A 48 -4.75 4.11 -7.09
N LEU A 49 -3.95 3.45 -7.92
CA LEU A 49 -2.61 3.01 -7.55
C LEU A 49 -1.66 4.21 -7.70
N ASP A 50 -1.07 4.65 -6.59
CA ASP A 50 -0.11 5.75 -6.56
C ASP A 50 1.26 5.23 -6.12
N THR A 51 2.10 4.93 -7.12
CA THR A 51 3.48 4.48 -6.88
C THR A 51 4.38 5.59 -6.32
N GLY A 52 3.92 6.84 -6.28
CA GLY A 52 4.62 7.97 -5.66
C GLY A 52 4.32 8.12 -4.17
N SER A 53 3.27 7.47 -3.66
CA SER A 53 2.88 7.53 -2.24
C SER A 53 3.58 6.46 -1.41
N THR A 54 4.14 6.89 -0.29
CA THR A 54 4.78 6.02 0.73
C THR A 54 3.79 5.56 1.80
N THR A 55 2.60 6.16 1.85
CA THR A 55 1.52 5.73 2.74
C THR A 55 0.82 4.52 2.13
N ALA A 56 0.29 3.62 2.96
CA ALA A 56 -0.35 2.41 2.45
C ALA A 56 -1.69 2.74 1.76
N LEU A 57 -2.57 3.45 2.45
CA LEU A 57 -3.87 3.85 1.92
C LEU A 57 -4.14 5.32 2.25
N SER A 58 -4.63 6.07 1.26
CA SER A 58 -5.27 7.37 1.50
C SER A 58 -6.77 7.21 1.31
N LEU A 59 -7.51 7.35 2.39
CA LEU A 59 -8.93 6.98 2.46
C LEU A 59 -9.80 8.22 2.74
N PRO A 60 -10.96 8.35 2.08
CA PRO A 60 -11.98 9.34 2.47
C PRO A 60 -12.30 9.22 3.96
N LEU A 61 -12.47 10.36 4.64
CA LEU A 61 -12.67 10.38 6.10
C LEU A 61 -13.91 9.58 6.54
N ASN A 62 -14.97 9.57 5.72
CA ASN A 62 -16.15 8.76 5.97
C ASN A 62 -15.87 7.25 5.90
N VAL A 63 -14.90 6.80 5.09
CA VAL A 63 -14.43 5.41 5.05
C VAL A 63 -13.54 5.11 6.25
N LEU A 64 -12.59 6.00 6.58
CA LEU A 64 -11.75 5.86 7.78
C LEU A 64 -12.57 5.71 9.06
N ASN A 65 -13.67 6.46 9.15
CA ASN A 65 -14.54 6.42 10.32
C ASN A 65 -15.23 5.07 10.54
N LYS A 66 -15.34 4.21 9.50
CA LYS A 66 -15.90 2.87 9.62
C LYS A 66 -14.96 1.86 10.29
N PHE A 67 -13.66 2.11 10.33
CA PHE A 67 -12.73 1.23 11.04
C PHE A 67 -12.81 1.50 12.55
N GLU A 68 -13.22 0.49 13.32
CA GLU A 68 -13.29 0.59 14.78
C GLU A 68 -11.88 0.59 15.40
N ASP A 69 -11.00 -0.24 14.88
CA ASP A 69 -9.64 -0.44 15.39
C ASP A 69 -8.62 0.52 14.74
N LYS A 70 -8.75 1.82 15.06
CA LYS A 70 -7.86 2.87 14.55
C LYS A 70 -7.44 3.88 15.62
N VAL A 71 -6.25 4.44 15.46
CA VAL A 71 -5.73 5.55 16.28
C VAL A 71 -5.24 6.68 15.38
N GLU A 72 -5.72 7.91 15.62
CA GLU A 72 -5.19 9.11 14.95
C GLU A 72 -3.79 9.42 15.50
N LYS A 73 -2.80 9.58 14.61
CA LYS A 73 -1.46 10.03 14.99
C LYS A 73 -1.50 11.51 15.34
N LYS A 74 -0.69 11.90 16.33
CA LYS A 74 -0.55 13.31 16.73
C LYS A 74 -0.01 14.18 15.59
N ASP A 75 0.94 13.65 14.84
CA ASP A 75 1.58 14.35 13.74
C ASP A 75 0.78 14.19 12.44
N LYS A 76 0.64 15.30 11.71
CA LYS A 76 0.01 15.34 10.39
C LYS A 76 1.05 15.05 9.31
N LEU A 77 0.62 14.36 8.25
CA LEU A 77 1.45 14.19 7.06
C LEU A 77 1.48 15.50 6.28
N LYS A 78 2.69 16.00 6.02
CA LYS A 78 2.92 17.16 5.16
C LYS A 78 3.19 16.68 3.74
N PHE A 79 2.51 17.25 2.75
CA PHE A 79 2.75 16.98 1.33
C PHE A 79 2.64 18.26 0.50
N THR A 80 3.09 18.21 -0.74
CA THR A 80 2.97 19.30 -1.70
C THR A 80 1.99 18.87 -2.79
N ASP A 81 0.95 19.66 -3.04
CA ASP A 81 0.00 19.39 -4.12
C ASP A 81 0.63 19.70 -5.49
N GLY A 82 -0.01 19.28 -6.59
CA GLY A 82 0.54 19.46 -7.93
C GLY A 82 0.59 20.91 -8.43
N LEU A 83 0.04 21.86 -7.66
CA LEU A 83 0.22 23.30 -7.84
C LEU A 83 1.40 23.86 -7.05
N GLY A 84 2.06 23.05 -6.23
CA GLY A 84 3.17 23.47 -5.38
C GLY A 84 2.76 23.98 -4.00
N ASN A 85 1.47 23.89 -3.63
CA ASN A 85 1.05 24.32 -2.29
C ASN A 85 1.36 23.24 -1.26
N VAL A 86 1.83 23.67 -0.10
CA VAL A 86 2.01 22.79 1.05
C VAL A 86 0.66 22.52 1.71
N ARG A 87 0.37 21.24 1.92
CA ARG A 87 -0.84 20.72 2.57
C ARG A 87 -0.49 19.81 3.74
N TYR A 88 -1.45 19.62 4.63
CA TYR A 88 -1.35 18.73 5.77
C TYR A 88 -2.57 17.84 5.84
N THR A 89 -2.38 16.54 6.02
CA THR A 89 -3.47 15.57 6.20
C THR A 89 -3.31 14.79 7.50
N LYS A 90 -4.43 14.29 8.03
CA LYS A 90 -4.44 13.43 9.21
C LYS A 90 -3.85 12.07 8.86
N GLN A 91 -3.12 11.48 9.80
CA GLN A 91 -2.66 10.10 9.70
C GLN A 91 -3.32 9.25 10.78
N PHE A 92 -3.56 7.99 10.45
CA PHE A 92 -4.11 6.99 11.35
C PHE A 92 -3.26 5.72 11.28
N ILE A 93 -3.27 4.96 12.36
CA ILE A 93 -2.77 3.61 12.40
C ILE A 93 -3.98 2.69 12.50
N LEU A 94 -4.13 1.76 11.56
CA LEU A 94 -5.08 0.66 11.63
C LEU A 94 -4.34 -0.53 12.22
N HIS A 95 -4.68 -0.96 13.43
CA HIS A 95 -3.87 -1.99 14.11
C HIS A 95 -3.98 -3.34 13.42
N ASN A 96 -5.18 -3.70 12.94
CA ASN A 96 -5.45 -4.97 12.29
C ASN A 96 -6.27 -4.72 11.03
N LEU A 97 -5.71 -5.03 9.86
CA LEU A 97 -6.43 -4.95 8.60
C LEU A 97 -6.15 -6.16 7.72
N THR A 98 -7.19 -6.75 7.15
CA THR A 98 -7.05 -7.76 6.10
C THR A 98 -7.44 -7.17 4.76
N ILE A 99 -6.55 -7.26 3.78
CA ILE A 99 -6.78 -6.81 2.40
C ILE A 99 -6.50 -7.98 1.46
N ASN A 100 -7.48 -8.35 0.62
CA ASN A 100 -7.35 -9.48 -0.31
C ASN A 100 -6.93 -10.81 0.34
N ASN A 101 -7.16 -10.98 1.66
CA ASN A 101 -6.69 -12.07 2.53
C ASN A 101 -5.29 -11.92 3.11
N LEU A 102 -4.48 -10.94 2.67
CA LEU A 102 -3.22 -10.59 3.35
C LEU A 102 -3.50 -9.83 4.64
N PHE A 103 -2.73 -10.13 5.68
CA PHE A 103 -2.86 -9.47 6.97
C PHE A 103 -1.82 -8.36 7.11
N TYR A 104 -2.27 -7.22 7.61
CA TYR A 104 -1.46 -6.04 7.89
C TYR A 104 -1.62 -5.67 9.36
N GLU A 105 -0.48 -5.59 10.05
CA GLU A 105 -0.38 -5.12 11.42
C GLU A 105 0.15 -3.67 11.43
N GLN A 106 -0.48 -2.81 12.23
CA GLN A 106 -0.07 -1.41 12.42
C GLN A 106 0.03 -0.62 11.10
N LEU A 107 -0.93 -0.80 10.20
CA LEU A 107 -0.91 -0.18 8.87
C LEU A 107 -1.12 1.34 8.97
N VAL A 108 -0.14 2.11 8.49
CA VAL A 108 -0.24 3.58 8.43
C VAL A 108 -1.07 3.99 7.22
N VAL A 109 -2.15 4.72 7.48
CA VAL A 109 -3.07 5.27 6.48
C VAL A 109 -3.24 6.78 6.71
N ASP A 110 -3.68 7.51 5.69
CA ASP A 110 -3.96 8.94 5.81
C ASP A 110 -5.34 9.31 5.26
N GLU A 111 -5.81 10.49 5.67
CA GLU A 111 -7.03 11.05 5.11
C GLU A 111 -6.77 11.49 3.66
N TYR A 112 -7.60 10.99 2.74
CA TYR A 112 -7.52 11.39 1.34
C TYR A 112 -7.79 12.89 1.19
N GLN A 113 -6.84 13.58 0.58
CA GLN A 113 -6.96 14.97 0.15
C GLN A 113 -6.65 15.03 -1.34
N PRO A 114 -7.51 15.64 -2.18
CA PRO A 114 -7.19 15.84 -3.59
C PRO A 114 -5.88 16.63 -3.75
N TRP A 115 -4.92 16.04 -4.45
CA TRP A 115 -3.57 16.61 -4.62
C TRP A 115 -3.22 16.88 -6.09
N GLY A 116 -4.01 16.40 -7.04
CA GLY A 116 -3.82 16.63 -8.48
C GLY A 116 -4.23 18.03 -8.94
N PHE A 117 -3.90 18.34 -10.19
CA PHE A 117 -4.37 19.52 -10.91
C PHE A 117 -4.82 19.09 -12.31
N VAL A 118 -5.66 19.91 -12.93
CA VAL A 118 -5.97 19.78 -14.36
C VAL A 118 -5.13 20.80 -15.11
N LEU A 119 -4.52 20.38 -16.22
CA LEU A 119 -3.88 21.31 -17.14
C LEU A 119 -4.95 21.77 -18.13
N ASP A 120 -5.21 23.08 -18.14
CA ASP A 120 -5.93 23.68 -19.26
C ASP A 120 -5.00 23.66 -20.48
N ILE A 121 -5.37 22.87 -21.48
CA ILE A 121 -4.57 22.67 -22.69
C ILE A 121 -4.54 23.91 -23.59
N GLU A 122 -5.53 24.78 -23.51
CA GLU A 122 -5.59 26.00 -24.32
C GLU A 122 -4.72 27.10 -23.71
N SER A 123 -4.80 27.27 -22.39
CA SER A 123 -4.06 28.33 -21.70
C SER A 123 -2.71 27.89 -21.10
N GLY A 124 -2.45 26.58 -21.05
CA GLY A 124 -1.28 25.98 -20.39
C GLY A 124 -1.28 26.14 -18.86
N ASN A 125 -2.36 26.69 -18.29
CA ASN A 125 -2.44 26.97 -16.86
C ASN A 125 -2.84 25.72 -16.08
N LYS A 126 -2.24 25.56 -14.91
CA LYS A 126 -2.68 24.57 -13.94
C LYS A 126 -3.89 25.12 -13.18
N ILE A 127 -5.01 24.46 -13.30
CA ILE A 127 -6.22 24.81 -12.56
C ILE A 127 -6.30 23.85 -11.38
N ALA A 128 -6.41 24.40 -10.17
CA ALA A 128 -6.83 23.62 -9.01
C ALA A 128 -8.14 22.92 -9.37
N ASN A 129 -8.39 21.71 -8.87
CA ASN A 129 -9.72 21.11 -8.95
C ASN A 129 -10.74 22.07 -8.30
N GLN A 130 -11.28 23.02 -9.07
CA GLN A 130 -12.34 23.90 -8.63
C GLN A 130 -13.55 22.99 -8.47
N GLN A 131 -14.18 23.08 -7.31
CA GLN A 131 -15.25 22.21 -6.78
C GLN A 131 -16.52 22.08 -7.65
N LYS A 132 -16.52 22.51 -8.90
CA LYS A 132 -17.65 22.36 -9.83
C LYS A 132 -17.42 21.10 -10.67
N GLU A 133 -18.20 20.06 -10.36
CA GLU A 133 -18.31 18.77 -11.07
C GLU A 133 -17.43 17.59 -10.61
N MET A 134 -16.72 17.70 -9.48
CA MET A 134 -16.14 16.50 -8.85
C MET A 134 -17.18 15.74 -8.01
N ASN A 135 -18.29 15.36 -8.66
CA ASN A 135 -19.08 14.18 -8.29
C ASN A 135 -18.36 12.88 -8.69
N GLU A 136 -17.16 12.99 -9.29
CA GLU A 136 -16.18 11.93 -9.25
C GLU A 136 -15.92 11.59 -7.78
N LYS A 137 -16.49 10.45 -7.37
CA LYS A 137 -16.29 9.77 -6.09
C LYS A 137 -14.88 10.07 -5.60
N GLN A 138 -14.72 10.48 -4.35
CA GLN A 138 -13.39 10.54 -3.72
C GLN A 138 -12.79 9.13 -3.78
N ILE A 139 -12.07 8.83 -4.85
CA ILE A 139 -11.54 7.50 -5.09
C ILE A 139 -10.34 7.36 -4.16
N PRO A 140 -10.35 6.39 -3.26
CA PRO A 140 -9.23 6.19 -2.35
C PRO A 140 -7.96 5.84 -3.13
N VAL A 141 -6.81 6.01 -2.49
CA VAL A 141 -5.50 5.76 -3.09
C VAL A 141 -4.83 4.59 -2.38
N ALA A 142 -4.29 3.67 -3.17
CA ALA A 142 -3.42 2.60 -2.70
C ALA A 142 -1.98 3.00 -3.05
N GLY A 143 -1.16 3.22 -2.03
CA GLY A 143 0.24 3.56 -2.19
C GLY A 143 1.17 2.36 -1.98
N LEU A 144 2.47 2.59 -2.15
CA LEU A 144 3.47 1.54 -1.99
C LEU A 144 3.64 1.09 -0.52
N GLY A 145 3.07 1.81 0.45
CA GLY A 145 3.07 1.38 1.84
C GLY A 145 2.38 0.03 2.07
N LEU A 146 1.49 -0.41 1.16
CA LEU A 146 0.87 -1.75 1.19
C LEU A 146 1.83 -2.89 0.83
N LEU A 147 2.99 -2.56 0.27
CA LEU A 147 3.97 -3.52 -0.20
C LEU A 147 5.13 -3.67 0.78
N ILE A 148 5.15 -2.87 1.85
CA ILE A 148 6.13 -2.98 2.93
C ILE A 148 5.95 -4.34 3.60
N ASP A 149 7.07 -5.02 3.83
CA ASP A 149 7.12 -6.37 4.40
C ASP A 149 6.25 -7.37 3.63
N LYS A 150 6.25 -7.26 2.30
CA LYS A 150 5.65 -8.21 1.36
C LYS A 150 6.65 -8.55 0.26
N MET A 151 6.56 -9.77 -0.25
CA MET A 151 7.19 -10.12 -1.53
C MET A 151 6.26 -9.67 -2.66
N VAL A 152 6.80 -8.92 -3.61
CA VAL A 152 6.05 -8.42 -4.78
C VAL A 152 6.68 -8.96 -6.04
N THR A 153 5.90 -9.63 -6.88
CA THR A 153 6.34 -10.10 -8.19
C THR A 153 5.42 -9.57 -9.28
N ARG A 154 5.95 -9.40 -10.48
CA ARG A 154 5.20 -8.89 -11.63
C ARG A 154 5.38 -9.78 -12.85
N ASN A 155 4.31 -10.45 -13.27
CA ASN A 155 4.25 -11.20 -14.53
C ASN A 155 2.84 -11.11 -15.12
N HIS A 156 2.63 -10.14 -16.01
CA HIS A 156 1.31 -9.70 -16.54
C HIS A 156 0.29 -9.22 -15.48
N LYS A 157 0.42 -9.65 -14.22
CA LYS A 157 -0.30 -9.20 -13.02
C LYS A 157 0.71 -8.81 -11.94
N LEU A 158 0.23 -8.16 -10.88
CA LEU A 158 1.01 -7.92 -9.67
C LEU A 158 0.63 -8.96 -8.63
N THR A 159 1.57 -9.79 -8.20
CA THR A 159 1.35 -10.80 -7.16
C THR A 159 2.05 -10.36 -5.89
N ILE A 160 1.35 -10.47 -4.76
CA ILE A 160 1.83 -10.05 -3.45
C ILE A 160 1.71 -11.23 -2.49
N SER A 161 2.78 -11.49 -1.74
CA SER A 161 2.88 -12.63 -0.85
C SER A 161 3.48 -12.27 0.51
N ASP A 162 3.00 -12.94 1.54
CA ASP A 162 3.66 -13.01 2.86
C ASP A 162 4.74 -14.12 2.89
N ASP A 163 4.86 -14.91 1.82
CA ASP A 163 5.88 -15.96 1.67
C ASP A 163 7.16 -15.41 1.04
N PHE A 164 8.22 -15.33 1.85
CA PHE A 164 9.56 -14.96 1.39
C PHE A 164 10.42 -16.17 0.98
N THR A 165 9.89 -17.39 1.09
CA THR A 165 10.63 -18.64 0.79
C THR A 165 10.51 -19.07 -0.67
N ILE A 166 9.68 -18.38 -1.46
CA ILE A 166 9.50 -18.66 -2.89
C ILE A 166 10.82 -18.34 -3.61
N GLN A 167 11.52 -19.39 -4.05
CA GLN A 167 12.66 -19.24 -4.95
C GLN A 167 12.15 -18.74 -6.31
N LEU A 168 12.38 -17.45 -6.59
CA LEU A 168 12.13 -16.88 -7.90
C LEU A 168 12.98 -17.63 -8.93
N ALA A 169 12.34 -18.17 -9.97
CA ALA A 169 13.05 -18.80 -11.08
C ALA A 169 14.14 -17.89 -11.69
N SER A 170 15.13 -18.45 -12.39
CA SER A 170 16.28 -17.69 -12.91
C SER A 170 15.96 -16.63 -13.99
N VAL A 171 14.69 -16.46 -14.37
CA VAL A 171 14.21 -15.48 -15.35
C VAL A 171 13.67 -14.19 -14.71
N TRP A 172 13.63 -14.13 -13.37
CA TRP A 172 13.10 -13.00 -12.64
C TRP A 172 14.19 -11.96 -12.35
N LEU A 173 13.86 -10.68 -12.53
CA LEU A 173 14.70 -9.57 -12.12
C LEU A 173 14.38 -9.21 -10.67
N GLU A 174 15.31 -9.49 -9.76
CA GLU A 174 15.25 -8.92 -8.42
C GLU A 174 15.52 -7.42 -8.52
N VAL A 175 14.56 -6.61 -8.09
CA VAL A 175 14.70 -5.15 -8.06
C VAL A 175 15.04 -4.77 -6.63
N PRO A 176 16.32 -4.54 -6.29
CA PRO A 176 16.70 -4.16 -4.93
C PRO A 176 16.16 -2.77 -4.65
N PHE A 177 15.11 -2.69 -3.83
CA PHE A 177 14.65 -1.45 -3.25
C PHE A 177 14.90 -1.44 -1.74
N SER A 178 15.29 -0.28 -1.22
CA SER A 178 15.36 -0.03 0.22
C SER A 178 14.51 1.20 0.55
N THR A 179 13.98 1.28 1.76
CA THR A 179 13.28 2.48 2.21
C THR A 179 14.27 3.45 2.85
N SER A 180 14.31 4.70 2.39
CA SER A 180 15.04 5.76 3.10
C SER A 180 14.40 6.02 4.48
N PRO A 181 15.10 6.65 5.43
CA PRO A 181 14.51 7.10 6.70
C PRO A 181 13.31 8.06 6.55
N LYS A 182 13.11 8.61 5.35
CA LYS A 182 11.98 9.48 4.99
C LYS A 182 10.86 8.74 4.24
N GLY A 183 10.96 7.42 4.10
CA GLY A 183 9.95 6.56 3.49
C GLY A 183 10.05 6.39 1.98
N HIS A 184 10.96 7.08 1.28
CA HIS A 184 11.14 6.90 -0.17
C HIS A 184 11.67 5.50 -0.51
N PHE A 185 11.16 4.91 -1.59
CA PHE A 185 11.75 3.72 -2.23
C PHE A 185 13.02 4.14 -2.98
N LEU A 186 14.15 3.56 -2.56
CA LEU A 186 15.47 3.73 -3.18
C LEU A 186 15.73 2.51 -4.04
N LEU A 187 15.68 2.68 -5.36
CA LEU A 187 16.08 1.67 -6.34
C LEU A 187 17.60 1.76 -6.53
N SER A 188 18.33 0.72 -6.13
CA SER A 188 19.76 0.61 -6.43
C SER A 188 19.95 -0.03 -7.80
N VAL A 189 20.00 0.80 -8.84
CA VAL A 189 20.38 0.34 -10.18
C VAL A 189 21.90 0.46 -10.31
N THR A 190 22.62 -0.65 -10.18
CA THR A 190 24.02 -0.73 -10.60
C THR A 190 24.07 -1.08 -12.07
N ASP A 191 24.60 -0.18 -12.89
CA ASP A 191 24.96 -0.48 -14.26
C ASP A 191 26.15 -1.44 -14.21
N ASN A 192 25.93 -2.72 -14.52
CA ASN A 192 26.99 -3.73 -14.56
C ASN A 192 27.83 -3.59 -15.85
N GLU A 193 28.24 -2.38 -16.21
CA GLU A 193 29.34 -2.22 -17.15
C GLU A 193 30.64 -2.61 -16.42
N LYS A 194 31.07 -3.86 -16.64
CA LYS A 194 32.47 -4.23 -16.44
C LYS A 194 33.33 -3.29 -17.29
N ILE A 195 33.93 -2.29 -16.66
CA ILE A 195 35.07 -1.58 -17.25
C ILE A 195 36.22 -2.59 -17.27
N THR A 196 36.39 -3.29 -18.39
CA THR A 196 37.63 -3.97 -18.72
C THR A 196 38.61 -2.94 -19.28
N HIS A 197 39.58 -2.53 -18.48
CA HIS A 197 40.92 -2.13 -18.93
C HIS A 197 41.96 -2.48 -17.86
#